data_AF-A0A3D8R0T9-F1
#
_entry.id   AF-A0A3D8R0T9-F1
#
_cell.length_a   1.000
_cell.length_b   1.000
_cell.length_c   1.000
_cell.angle_alpha   90.00
_cell.angle_beta   90.00
_cell.angle_gamma   90.00
#
_symmetry.space_group_name_H-M   'P 1'
#
loop_
_entity.id
_entity.type
_entity.pdbx_description
1 polymer ?
#
loop_
_entity_poly.entity_id
_entity_poly.type
_entity_poly.pdbx_seq_one_letter_code
_entity_poly.pdbx_strand_id
1 'polypeptide(L)'
;MAGANIAAEMFGTDVFDGKDATADKLPASYHHHVELENGKKVRNVSDPNKNIKSFLKTELSLGHLDGMQKHLWFAGARHRATQLHFQIAIGREIVISDRMDLHLLWDNRRVFLKPIPRFLLDPAFWKSNLTCPATCTCQNAQQANPRPQAGNQEQPPMNHELPPINHETPPMNNGQPPANQELVPCVDTLRKVAFGFLYSYVCLISSESDFFVANEKRLLPRNEDDATIKWANWQILARELIKVYDPDKVHPRFHRAELRLHRINIIHRFTQLPLFNPYLREWRDYGSLFRENLAWIATTTVFIALVLTAMQVGLATDQLKDNRSYQRASYGFSVFAILGPLCAFGTVALAALYNLVKDLPWLLGGGTASSTVHPPGDTQPNQDTQAINGVVLQERGTEGDGGMV
;
A
#
# COMPACT_ATOMS: atom_id res chain seq x y z
N MET A 1 -19.60 -27.84 -28.27
CA MET A 1 -19.34 -26.44 -28.62
C MET A 1 -18.83 -25.71 -27.39
N ALA A 2 -17.60 -25.20 -27.48
CA ALA A 2 -16.89 -24.22 -26.65
C ALA A 2 -17.35 -24.01 -25.19
N GLY A 3 -16.88 -24.86 -24.28
CA GLY A 3 -16.59 -24.46 -22.90
C GLY A 3 -15.10 -24.13 -22.78
N ALA A 4 -14.65 -23.05 -23.43
CA ALA A 4 -13.26 -22.60 -23.29
C ALA A 4 -13.09 -21.92 -21.94
N ASN A 5 -12.05 -22.31 -21.18
CA ASN A 5 -11.66 -21.74 -19.90
C ASN A 5 -11.50 -20.20 -19.97
N ILE A 6 -12.54 -19.45 -19.62
CA ILE A 6 -12.56 -17.97 -19.58
C ILE A 6 -11.73 -17.41 -18.37
N ALA A 7 -11.17 -18.28 -17.53
CA ALA A 7 -10.40 -17.86 -16.35
C ALA A 7 -8.98 -17.33 -16.66
N ALA A 8 -8.47 -17.56 -17.88
CA ALA A 8 -7.04 -17.47 -18.18
C ALA A 8 -6.56 -16.15 -18.83
N GLU A 9 -7.44 -15.32 -19.39
CA GLU A 9 -7.02 -14.09 -20.07
C GLU A 9 -7.73 -12.89 -19.48
N MET A 10 -7.00 -12.12 -18.65
CA MET A 10 -7.53 -10.91 -18.03
C MET A 10 -7.70 -9.77 -19.04
N PHE A 11 -6.81 -9.73 -20.04
CA PHE A 11 -6.85 -8.86 -21.21
C PHE A 11 -5.88 -9.44 -22.25
N GLY A 12 -6.10 -9.15 -23.53
CA GLY A 12 -5.29 -9.67 -24.64
C GLY A 12 -4.57 -8.57 -25.42
N THR A 13 -4.91 -7.30 -25.17
CA THR A 13 -4.35 -6.16 -25.88
C THR A 13 -2.85 -6.04 -25.66
N ASP A 14 -2.08 -6.00 -26.75
CA ASP A 14 -0.71 -5.51 -26.73
C ASP A 14 -0.71 -3.98 -26.81
N VAL A 15 -0.41 -3.35 -25.68
CA VAL A 15 -0.46 -1.89 -25.54
C VAL A 15 0.66 -1.21 -26.33
N PHE A 16 1.75 -1.93 -26.64
CA PHE A 16 2.97 -1.41 -27.25
C PHE A 16 3.07 -1.70 -28.76
N ASP A 17 2.02 -2.21 -29.41
CA ASP A 17 1.97 -2.52 -30.86
C ASP A 17 3.15 -3.39 -31.34
N GLY A 18 3.63 -4.32 -30.52
CA GLY A 18 4.76 -5.21 -30.83
C GLY A 18 6.13 -4.53 -30.89
N LYS A 19 6.21 -3.20 -30.68
CA LYS A 19 7.48 -2.45 -30.71
C LYS A 19 8.45 -2.87 -29.61
N ASP A 20 7.91 -3.32 -28.48
CA ASP A 20 8.67 -3.67 -27.28
C ASP A 20 8.61 -5.18 -26.99
N ALA A 21 8.38 -6.01 -28.02
CA ALA A 21 8.21 -7.46 -27.86
C ALA A 21 9.45 -8.17 -27.27
N THR A 22 10.65 -7.66 -27.55
CA THR A 22 11.93 -8.22 -27.10
C THR A 22 12.56 -7.48 -25.92
N ALA A 23 11.98 -6.34 -25.52
CA ALA A 23 12.51 -5.50 -24.46
C ALA A 23 12.31 -6.15 -23.08
N ASP A 24 13.31 -6.04 -22.20
CA ASP A 24 13.10 -6.36 -20.78
C ASP A 24 12.06 -5.40 -20.20
N LYS A 25 10.94 -5.94 -19.73
CA LYS A 25 9.80 -5.17 -19.19
C LYS A 25 9.92 -4.94 -17.68
N LEU A 26 10.89 -5.60 -17.03
CA LEU A 26 11.18 -5.44 -15.62
C LEU A 26 12.06 -4.19 -15.38
N PRO A 27 11.97 -3.57 -14.19
CA PRO A 27 12.84 -2.47 -13.84
C PRO A 27 14.30 -2.93 -13.71
N ALA A 28 15.25 -2.00 -13.79
CA ALA A 28 16.68 -2.33 -13.68
C ALA A 28 17.07 -2.95 -12.32
N SER A 29 16.39 -2.55 -11.24
CA SER A 29 16.60 -3.10 -9.90
C SER A 29 15.39 -2.82 -9.01
N TYR A 30 15.31 -3.50 -7.87
CA TYR A 30 14.34 -3.18 -6.83
C TYR A 30 14.96 -3.16 -5.44
N HIS A 31 14.44 -2.29 -4.59
CA HIS A 31 14.83 -2.19 -3.18
C HIS A 31 13.92 -3.05 -2.31
N HIS A 32 14.50 -3.79 -1.39
CA HIS A 32 13.74 -4.52 -0.37
C HIS A 32 14.46 -4.46 0.98
N HIS A 33 13.78 -4.87 2.05
CA HIS A 33 14.38 -4.97 3.36
C HIS A 33 14.67 -6.44 3.69
N VAL A 34 15.89 -6.71 4.17
CA VAL A 34 16.28 -8.00 4.72
C VAL A 34 16.39 -7.86 6.23
N GLU A 35 15.82 -8.80 6.96
CA GLU A 35 15.93 -8.89 8.41
C GLU A 35 17.14 -9.73 8.77
N LEU A 36 18.08 -9.14 9.51
CA LEU A 36 19.27 -9.84 10.02
C LEU A 36 18.90 -10.65 11.27
N GLU A 37 19.75 -11.59 11.66
CA GLU A 37 19.54 -12.45 12.84
C GLU A 37 19.34 -11.66 14.15
N ASN A 38 19.89 -10.45 14.23
CA ASN A 38 19.71 -9.52 15.36
C ASN A 38 18.40 -8.71 15.30
N GLY A 39 17.49 -9.02 14.36
CA GLY A 39 16.22 -8.29 14.14
C GLY A 39 16.38 -6.94 13.43
N LYS A 40 17.60 -6.55 13.03
CA LYS A 40 17.83 -5.29 12.30
C LYS A 40 17.40 -5.44 10.84
N LYS A 41 16.53 -4.53 10.38
CA LYS A 41 16.15 -4.44 8.96
C LYS A 41 17.14 -3.59 8.20
N VAL A 42 17.77 -4.17 7.18
CA VAL A 42 18.72 -3.49 6.28
C VAL A 42 18.11 -3.35 4.89
N ARG A 43 18.33 -2.20 4.25
CA ARG A 43 17.90 -1.97 2.86
C ARG A 43 18.89 -2.68 1.93
N ASN A 44 18.37 -3.47 1.01
CA ASN A 44 19.14 -4.18 0.01
C ASN A 44 18.62 -3.84 -1.40
N VAL A 45 19.44 -4.14 -2.42
CA VAL A 45 19.12 -3.98 -3.83
C VAL A 45 19.24 -5.33 -4.51
N SER A 46 18.30 -5.66 -5.39
CA SER A 46 18.37 -6.91 -6.15
C SER A 46 17.89 -6.73 -7.57
N ASP A 47 18.36 -7.64 -8.42
CA ASP A 47 17.94 -7.78 -9.81
C ASP A 47 16.60 -8.55 -9.85
N PRO A 48 15.53 -7.97 -10.43
CA PRO A 48 14.23 -8.64 -10.49
C PRO A 48 14.24 -9.90 -11.36
N ASN A 49 15.15 -10.03 -12.33
CA ASN A 49 15.27 -11.23 -13.16
C ASN A 49 15.72 -12.46 -12.36
N LYS A 50 16.48 -12.26 -11.28
CA LYS A 50 16.95 -13.37 -10.42
C LYS A 50 15.85 -13.96 -9.55
N ASN A 51 14.88 -13.15 -9.12
CA ASN A 51 13.79 -13.61 -8.27
C ASN A 51 12.51 -12.77 -8.47
N ILE A 52 11.79 -13.06 -9.55
CA ILE A 52 10.54 -12.37 -9.91
C ILE A 52 9.49 -12.47 -8.79
N LYS A 53 9.42 -13.61 -8.08
CA LYS A 53 8.46 -13.79 -6.98
C LYS A 53 8.72 -12.83 -5.82
N SER A 54 9.98 -12.67 -5.42
CA SER A 54 10.38 -11.72 -4.36
C SER A 54 10.19 -10.27 -4.81
N PHE A 55 10.54 -9.97 -6.05
CA PHE A 55 10.28 -8.68 -6.69
C PHE A 55 8.78 -8.33 -6.63
N LEU A 56 7.89 -9.19 -7.14
CA LEU A 56 6.45 -8.92 -7.18
C LEU A 56 5.83 -8.75 -5.79
N LYS A 57 6.29 -9.53 -4.79
CA LYS A 57 5.86 -9.36 -3.40
C LYS A 57 6.23 -7.99 -2.84
N THR A 58 7.36 -7.45 -3.26
CA THR A 58 7.85 -6.13 -2.82
C THR A 58 7.13 -5.02 -3.58
N GLU A 59 7.08 -5.14 -4.90
CA GLU A 59 6.56 -4.15 -5.84
C GLU A 59 5.04 -3.92 -5.69
N LEU A 60 4.28 -4.99 -5.47
CA LEU A 60 2.83 -4.95 -5.24
C LEU A 60 2.49 -4.94 -3.75
N SER A 61 3.46 -4.67 -2.86
CA SER A 61 3.22 -4.66 -1.42
C SER A 61 2.33 -3.49 -1.02
N LEU A 62 1.23 -3.80 -0.32
CA LEU A 62 0.41 -2.79 0.35
C LEU A 62 0.99 -2.35 1.70
N GLY A 63 2.16 -2.88 2.08
CA GLY A 63 2.85 -2.53 3.33
C GLY A 63 1.91 -2.59 4.54
N HIS A 64 1.93 -1.52 5.32
CA HIS A 64 1.08 -1.42 6.52
C HIS A 64 -0.42 -1.29 6.22
N LEU A 65 -0.83 -0.87 5.00
CA LEU A 65 -2.25 -0.75 4.67
C LEU A 65 -2.97 -2.09 4.69
N ASP A 66 -2.25 -3.17 4.38
CA ASP A 66 -2.84 -4.51 4.38
C ASP A 66 -3.33 -4.93 5.77
N GLY A 67 -2.60 -4.56 6.82
CA GLY A 67 -3.03 -4.77 8.21
C GLY A 67 -4.18 -3.86 8.66
N MET A 68 -4.48 -2.78 7.92
CA MET A 68 -5.49 -1.77 8.31
C MET A 68 -6.80 -1.87 7.53
N GLN A 69 -6.98 -2.87 6.67
CA GLN A 69 -8.14 -2.98 5.75
C GLN A 69 -9.49 -2.76 6.45
N LYS A 70 -9.68 -3.34 7.64
CA LYS A 70 -10.90 -3.21 8.45
C LYS A 70 -11.24 -1.77 8.90
N HIS A 71 -10.25 -0.88 8.95
CA HIS A 71 -10.41 0.50 9.41
C HIS A 71 -10.37 1.53 8.28
N LEU A 72 -10.09 1.11 7.03
CA LEU A 72 -9.96 2.05 5.90
C LEU A 72 -11.22 2.85 5.60
N TRP A 73 -12.40 2.42 6.09
CA TRP A 73 -13.64 3.20 6.02
C TRP A 73 -13.52 4.58 6.67
N PHE A 74 -12.67 4.73 7.68
CA PHE A 74 -12.42 6.03 8.30
C PHE A 74 -11.62 6.93 7.35
N ALA A 75 -10.69 6.38 6.56
CA ALA A 75 -9.82 7.13 5.67
C ALA A 75 -10.43 7.51 4.32
N GLY A 76 -11.48 6.83 3.88
CA GLY A 76 -12.16 7.13 2.61
C GLY A 76 -13.41 6.29 2.37
N ALA A 77 -14.32 6.84 1.57
CA ALA A 77 -15.55 6.17 1.18
C ALA A 77 -15.30 5.14 0.07
N ARG A 78 -16.25 4.21 -0.13
CA ARG A 78 -16.20 3.26 -1.25
C ARG A 78 -16.65 3.98 -2.52
N HIS A 79 -15.73 4.23 -3.44
CA HIS A 79 -16.00 4.78 -4.77
C HIS A 79 -14.85 4.47 -5.73
N ARG A 80 -15.11 4.68 -7.02
CA ARG A 80 -14.12 4.60 -8.10
C ARG A 80 -13.19 5.81 -8.05
N ALA A 81 -11.96 5.68 -8.56
CA ALA A 81 -11.00 6.77 -8.60
C ALA A 81 -11.53 7.93 -9.44
N THR A 82 -11.33 9.15 -8.96
CA THR A 82 -11.76 10.37 -9.67
C THR A 82 -10.73 10.75 -10.73
N GLN A 83 -11.21 11.17 -11.90
CA GLN A 83 -10.40 11.42 -13.10
C GLN A 83 -9.25 12.41 -12.87
N LEU A 84 -8.14 12.26 -13.60
CA LEU A 84 -6.94 13.07 -13.43
C LEU A 84 -7.17 14.57 -13.61
N HIS A 85 -7.90 14.98 -14.66
CA HIS A 85 -8.23 16.38 -14.89
C HIS A 85 -9.01 16.98 -13.71
N PHE A 86 -9.87 16.19 -13.07
CA PHE A 86 -10.63 16.63 -11.91
C PHE A 86 -9.74 16.79 -10.69
N GLN A 87 -8.77 15.88 -10.47
CA GLN A 87 -7.76 16.04 -9.40
C GLN A 87 -7.02 17.38 -9.52
N ILE A 88 -6.65 17.76 -10.75
CA ILE A 88 -6.00 19.05 -11.03
C ILE A 88 -6.98 20.21 -10.79
N ALA A 89 -8.22 20.10 -11.28
CA ALA A 89 -9.24 21.15 -11.14
C ALA A 89 -9.58 21.46 -9.66
N ILE A 90 -9.56 20.46 -8.78
CA ILE A 90 -9.74 20.66 -7.33
C ILE A 90 -8.47 21.17 -6.62
N GLY A 91 -7.40 21.46 -7.37
CA GLY A 91 -6.16 22.04 -6.85
C GLY A 91 -5.16 21.04 -6.29
N ARG A 92 -5.27 19.74 -6.63
CA ARG A 92 -4.26 18.75 -6.22
C ARG A 92 -3.11 18.69 -7.22
N GLU A 93 -1.90 18.69 -6.69
CA GLU A 93 -0.67 18.34 -7.36
C GLU A 93 -0.52 16.81 -7.43
N ILE A 94 -0.20 16.30 -8.61
CA ILE A 94 0.08 14.87 -8.81
C ILE A 94 1.54 14.61 -8.46
N VAL A 95 1.77 13.80 -7.42
CA VAL A 95 3.10 13.39 -6.96
C VAL A 95 3.36 11.94 -7.36
N ILE A 96 4.45 11.72 -8.08
CA ILE A 96 4.86 10.38 -8.49
C ILE A 96 5.44 9.64 -7.28
N SER A 97 4.98 8.40 -7.05
CA SER A 97 5.49 7.55 -5.98
C SER A 97 5.53 6.10 -6.43
N ASP A 98 6.71 5.47 -6.41
CA ASP A 98 6.85 4.08 -6.87
C ASP A 98 6.31 3.03 -5.88
N ARG A 99 5.79 3.45 -4.73
CA ARG A 99 5.22 2.53 -3.74
C ARG A 99 3.73 2.26 -4.01
N MET A 100 3.35 0.98 -4.05
CA MET A 100 1.96 0.56 -4.25
C MET A 100 1.04 1.01 -3.11
N ASP A 101 1.55 1.02 -1.89
CA ASP A 101 0.78 1.43 -0.71
C ASP A 101 0.46 2.94 -0.69
N LEU A 102 1.18 3.76 -1.46
CA LEU A 102 0.90 5.19 -1.59
C LEU A 102 -0.03 5.54 -2.75
N HIS A 103 -0.30 4.62 -3.67
CA HIS A 103 -1.18 4.91 -4.79
C HIS A 103 -2.59 5.33 -4.31
N LEU A 104 -3.04 6.49 -4.78
CA LEU A 104 -4.29 7.16 -4.41
C LEU A 104 -4.38 7.61 -2.95
N LEU A 105 -3.26 7.76 -2.25
CA LEU A 105 -3.24 8.51 -1.00
C LEU A 105 -3.19 10.00 -1.34
N TRP A 106 -3.92 10.81 -0.56
CA TRP A 106 -3.95 12.25 -0.78
C TRP A 106 -3.90 13.04 0.53
N ASP A 107 -3.31 14.22 0.46
CA ASP A 107 -3.35 15.26 1.49
C ASP A 107 -3.93 16.56 0.92
N ASN A 108 -3.95 17.63 1.71
CA ASN A 108 -4.63 18.87 1.34
C ASN A 108 -4.24 19.45 -0.02
N ARG A 109 -3.03 19.14 -0.55
CA ARG A 109 -2.57 19.67 -1.84
C ARG A 109 -2.12 18.62 -2.81
N ARG A 110 -1.95 17.36 -2.41
CA ARG A 110 -1.24 16.38 -3.22
C ARG A 110 -1.98 15.06 -3.30
N VAL A 111 -1.85 14.40 -4.42
CA VAL A 111 -2.25 13.01 -4.60
C VAL A 111 -1.06 12.19 -5.08
N PHE A 112 -0.78 11.09 -4.39
CA PHE A 112 0.31 10.19 -4.72
C PHE A 112 -0.16 9.16 -5.74
N LEU A 113 0.51 9.09 -6.89
CA LEU A 113 0.21 8.12 -7.93
C LEU A 113 1.47 7.33 -8.29
N LYS A 114 1.38 6.01 -8.18
CA LYS A 114 2.36 5.08 -8.76
C LYS A 114 2.21 4.98 -10.28
N PRO A 115 3.25 5.27 -11.08
CA PRO A 115 3.23 5.04 -12.52
C PRO A 115 2.95 3.57 -12.85
N ILE A 116 2.29 3.29 -13.97
CA ILE A 116 2.03 1.92 -14.40
C ILE A 116 3.34 1.30 -14.87
N PRO A 117 3.83 0.22 -14.22
CA PRO A 117 4.99 -0.52 -14.69
C PRO A 117 4.69 -1.24 -16.01
N ARG A 118 5.67 -1.29 -16.92
CA ARG A 118 5.56 -1.93 -18.24
C ARG A 118 5.07 -3.39 -18.15
N PHE A 119 5.62 -4.18 -17.23
CA PHE A 119 5.24 -5.59 -17.07
C PHE A 119 3.76 -5.80 -16.70
N LEU A 120 3.07 -4.83 -16.09
CA LEU A 120 1.65 -4.95 -15.80
C LEU A 120 0.76 -4.74 -17.02
N LEU A 121 1.28 -4.13 -18.09
CA LEU A 121 0.58 -3.97 -19.36
C LEU A 121 0.85 -5.11 -20.35
N ASP A 122 1.60 -6.15 -19.94
CA ASP A 122 1.93 -7.31 -20.77
C ASP A 122 1.07 -8.53 -20.42
N PRO A 123 0.15 -8.97 -21.31
CA PRO A 123 -0.66 -10.16 -21.09
C PRO A 123 0.16 -11.43 -20.82
N ALA A 124 1.33 -11.58 -21.45
CA ALA A 124 2.18 -12.76 -21.27
C ALA A 124 2.80 -12.81 -19.86
N PHE A 125 3.13 -11.63 -19.30
CA PHE A 125 3.62 -11.52 -17.93
C PHE A 125 2.56 -11.97 -16.91
N TRP A 126 1.29 -11.62 -17.13
CA TRP A 126 0.19 -12.05 -16.27
C TRP A 126 0.00 -13.56 -16.27
N LYS A 127 0.06 -14.19 -17.44
CA LYS A 127 -0.06 -15.65 -17.59
C LYS A 127 1.06 -16.40 -16.86
N SER A 128 2.29 -15.89 -16.96
CA SER A 128 3.49 -16.52 -16.39
C SER A 128 3.66 -16.27 -14.89
N ASN A 129 3.34 -15.07 -14.40
CA ASN A 129 3.72 -14.65 -13.04
C ASN A 129 2.55 -14.29 -12.11
N LEU A 130 1.34 -14.05 -12.64
CA LEU A 130 0.17 -13.63 -11.84
C LEU A 130 -1.01 -14.60 -11.94
N THR A 131 -0.84 -15.73 -12.61
CA THR A 131 -1.86 -16.78 -12.73
C THR A 131 -1.47 -17.98 -11.90
N CYS A 132 -2.36 -18.42 -11.02
CA CYS A 132 -2.18 -19.64 -10.25
C CYS A 132 -2.49 -20.87 -11.10
N PRO A 133 -1.56 -21.84 -11.25
CA PRO A 133 -1.89 -23.15 -11.81
C PRO A 133 -2.92 -23.90 -10.94
N ALA A 134 -3.55 -24.94 -11.50
CA ALA A 134 -4.55 -25.76 -10.80
C ALA A 134 -4.04 -26.40 -9.49
N THR A 135 -2.72 -26.57 -9.35
CA THR A 135 -2.06 -27.11 -8.15
C THR A 135 -1.76 -26.06 -7.08
N CYS A 136 -2.19 -24.80 -7.25
CA CYS A 136 -1.99 -23.76 -6.24
C CYS A 136 -2.86 -23.99 -5.00
N THR A 137 -2.25 -23.69 -3.84
CA THR A 137 -2.88 -23.72 -2.51
C THR A 137 -4.12 -22.82 -2.36
N CYS A 138 -4.37 -21.89 -3.27
CA CYS A 138 -5.51 -20.95 -3.24
C CYS A 138 -6.89 -21.63 -3.32
N GLN A 139 -6.99 -22.80 -3.96
CA GLN A 139 -8.28 -23.47 -4.18
C GLN A 139 -8.82 -24.13 -2.90
N ASN A 140 -7.92 -24.65 -2.05
CA ASN A 140 -8.30 -25.31 -0.79
C ASN A 140 -8.91 -24.33 0.24
N ALA A 141 -8.58 -23.03 0.14
CA ALA A 141 -9.11 -22.00 1.04
C ALA A 141 -10.54 -21.55 0.67
N GLN A 142 -10.94 -21.64 -0.60
CA GLN A 142 -12.27 -21.24 -1.06
C GLN A 142 -13.34 -22.31 -0.76
N GLN A 143 -12.95 -23.59 -0.72
CA GLN A 143 -13.86 -24.70 -0.38
C GLN A 143 -14.10 -24.86 1.13
N ALA A 144 -13.25 -24.27 1.98
CA ALA A 144 -13.37 -24.36 3.44
C ALA A 144 -14.38 -23.38 4.05
N ASN A 145 -15.05 -22.53 3.27
CA ASN A 145 -16.01 -21.56 3.83
C ASN A 145 -17.18 -21.24 2.87
N PRO A 146 -18.21 -22.08 2.77
CA PRO A 146 -19.46 -21.67 2.14
C PRO A 146 -20.14 -20.63 3.04
N ARG A 147 -20.17 -19.37 2.59
CA ARG A 147 -21.01 -18.32 3.19
C ARG A 147 -22.48 -18.75 3.13
N PRO A 148 -23.26 -18.66 4.23
CA PRO A 148 -24.68 -18.94 4.20
C PRO A 148 -25.40 -17.87 3.37
N GLN A 149 -26.17 -18.31 2.37
CA GLN A 149 -27.07 -17.46 1.62
C GLN A 149 -28.22 -17.04 2.53
N ALA A 150 -28.36 -15.74 2.74
CA ALA A 150 -29.51 -15.14 3.41
C ALA A 150 -30.73 -15.21 2.46
N GLY A 151 -31.64 -16.14 2.73
CA GLY A 151 -32.98 -16.18 2.15
C GLY A 151 -34.01 -15.85 3.21
N ASN A 152 -34.74 -14.76 3.01
CA ASN A 152 -35.98 -14.45 3.72
C ASN A 152 -37.06 -15.48 3.33
N GLN A 153 -37.81 -16.03 4.31
CA GLN A 153 -39.24 -16.34 4.16
C GLN A 153 -39.88 -16.80 5.49
N GLU A 154 -41.07 -16.26 5.74
CA GLU A 154 -42.01 -16.48 6.84
C GLU A 154 -42.24 -17.93 7.34
N GLN A 155 -42.46 -18.07 8.66
CA GLN A 155 -43.17 -19.20 9.30
C GLN A 155 -44.70 -18.97 9.21
N PRO A 156 -45.55 -20.02 9.13
CA PRO A 156 -46.07 -20.70 10.34
C PRO A 156 -46.46 -22.22 10.09
N PRO A 157 -47.26 -22.93 10.92
CA PRO A 157 -46.74 -23.93 11.87
C PRO A 157 -47.23 -25.39 11.67
N MET A 158 -46.57 -26.32 12.40
CA MET A 158 -47.03 -27.61 12.94
C MET A 158 -47.51 -28.74 11.99
N ASN A 159 -46.79 -29.87 11.95
CA ASN A 159 -47.20 -31.16 12.55
C ASN A 159 -46.33 -32.37 12.11
N HIS A 160 -45.97 -33.15 13.13
CA HIS A 160 -45.87 -34.62 13.22
C HIS A 160 -44.99 -35.49 12.30
N GLU A 161 -44.40 -36.48 13.00
CA GLU A 161 -43.92 -37.80 12.58
C GLU A 161 -42.49 -37.97 12.02
N LEU A 162 -41.61 -38.55 12.85
CA LEU A 162 -40.40 -39.27 12.43
C LEU A 162 -40.75 -40.71 12.01
N PRO A 163 -40.12 -41.23 10.95
CA PRO A 163 -39.75 -42.65 10.88
C PRO A 163 -38.25 -42.86 10.57
N PRO A 164 -37.74 -44.10 10.74
CA PRO A 164 -36.33 -44.34 11.09
C PRO A 164 -35.38 -44.36 9.90
N ILE A 165 -34.12 -44.02 10.22
CA ILE A 165 -32.95 -44.01 9.34
C ILE A 165 -32.53 -45.45 9.03
N ASN A 166 -32.53 -45.80 7.75
CA ASN A 166 -31.65 -46.81 7.16
C ASN A 166 -31.24 -46.30 5.78
N HIS A 167 -29.94 -46.20 5.52
CA HIS A 167 -29.25 -46.58 4.27
C HIS A 167 -27.83 -45.99 4.26
N GLU A 168 -26.88 -46.89 4.52
CA GLU A 168 -25.60 -47.08 3.81
C GLU A 168 -24.91 -45.85 3.23
N THR A 169 -23.83 -45.42 3.91
CA THR A 169 -22.77 -44.59 3.34
C THR A 169 -21.90 -45.40 2.36
N PRO A 170 -21.72 -44.97 1.10
CA PRO A 170 -20.66 -45.47 0.24
C PRO A 170 -19.30 -44.84 0.63
N PRO A 171 -18.17 -45.52 0.40
CA PRO A 171 -16.88 -45.10 0.93
C PRO A 171 -16.37 -43.83 0.25
N MET A 172 -15.92 -42.87 1.07
CA MET A 172 -15.08 -41.75 0.65
C MET A 172 -13.78 -42.29 0.06
N ASN A 173 -13.60 -42.11 -1.25
CA ASN A 173 -12.34 -42.33 -1.93
C ASN A 173 -11.40 -41.16 -1.58
N ASN A 174 -10.65 -41.31 -0.49
CA ASN A 174 -9.50 -40.46 -0.21
C ASN A 174 -8.36 -40.89 -1.14
N GLY A 175 -8.42 -40.42 -2.39
CA GLY A 175 -7.28 -40.46 -3.29
C GLY A 175 -6.16 -39.64 -2.69
N GLN A 176 -5.19 -40.32 -2.08
CA GLN A 176 -3.91 -39.76 -1.65
C GLN A 176 -3.27 -39.04 -2.86
N PRO A 177 -2.98 -37.73 -2.79
CA PRO A 177 -2.19 -37.09 -3.83
C PRO A 177 -0.77 -37.69 -3.79
N PRO A 178 -0.14 -37.93 -4.95
CA PRO A 178 1.19 -38.51 -5.01
C PRO A 178 2.19 -37.64 -4.24
N ALA A 179 2.98 -38.29 -3.38
CA ALA A 179 4.07 -37.67 -2.64
C ALA A 179 5.09 -37.05 -3.61
N ASN A 180 5.51 -35.82 -3.29
CA ASN A 180 6.50 -34.98 -4.00
C ASN A 180 5.95 -33.96 -5.03
N GLN A 181 4.85 -33.27 -4.74
CA GLN A 181 4.53 -32.01 -5.41
C GLN A 181 4.80 -30.82 -4.48
N GLU A 182 5.81 -30.01 -4.84
CA GLU A 182 6.11 -28.73 -4.18
C GLU A 182 4.87 -27.82 -4.27
N LEU A 183 4.23 -27.53 -3.14
CA LEU A 183 3.03 -26.69 -3.07
C LEU A 183 3.37 -25.27 -3.52
N VAL A 184 2.82 -24.85 -4.66
CA VAL A 184 3.05 -23.50 -5.18
C VAL A 184 2.35 -22.47 -4.28
N PRO A 185 3.09 -21.47 -3.74
CA PRO A 185 2.51 -20.40 -2.93
C PRO A 185 1.44 -19.64 -3.69
N CYS A 186 0.36 -19.26 -3.01
CA CYS A 186 -0.77 -18.57 -3.63
C CYS A 186 -0.39 -17.18 -4.17
N VAL A 187 -0.68 -16.92 -5.44
CA VAL A 187 -0.44 -15.62 -6.14
C VAL A 187 -1.72 -14.78 -6.26
N ASP A 188 -2.86 -15.31 -5.81
CA ASP A 188 -4.18 -14.68 -5.94
C ASP A 188 -4.23 -13.26 -5.36
N THR A 189 -3.63 -13.04 -4.19
CA THR A 189 -3.56 -11.70 -3.59
C THR A 189 -2.79 -10.71 -4.46
N LEU A 190 -1.65 -11.12 -5.03
CA LEU A 190 -0.86 -10.25 -5.91
C LEU A 190 -1.62 -9.92 -7.19
N ARG A 191 -2.30 -10.91 -7.79
CA ARG A 191 -3.17 -10.72 -8.95
C ARG A 191 -4.29 -9.72 -8.66
N LYS A 192 -4.96 -9.87 -7.51
CA LYS A 192 -6.03 -8.96 -7.05
C LYS A 192 -5.54 -7.53 -6.84
N VAL A 193 -4.32 -7.36 -6.32
CA VAL A 193 -3.70 -6.04 -6.15
C VAL A 193 -3.36 -5.42 -7.50
N ALA A 194 -2.66 -6.16 -8.36
CA ALA A 194 -2.31 -5.69 -9.71
C ALA A 194 -3.54 -5.31 -10.52
N PHE A 195 -4.63 -6.08 -10.43
CA PHE A 195 -5.85 -5.80 -11.18
C PHE A 195 -6.58 -4.58 -10.61
N GLY A 196 -6.67 -4.46 -9.29
CA GLY A 196 -7.21 -3.26 -8.64
C GLY A 196 -6.45 -1.99 -9.00
N PHE A 197 -5.12 -2.09 -9.12
CA PHE A 197 -4.25 -1.01 -9.56
C PHE A 197 -4.43 -0.65 -11.05
N LEU A 198 -4.56 -1.62 -11.95
CA LEU A 198 -4.87 -1.29 -13.35
C LEU A 198 -6.27 -0.68 -13.49
N TYR A 199 -7.24 -1.22 -12.75
CA TYR A 199 -8.61 -0.70 -12.78
C TYR A 199 -8.73 0.73 -12.23
N SER A 200 -7.92 1.09 -11.21
CA SER A 200 -7.89 2.48 -10.75
C SER A 200 -7.43 3.42 -11.86
N TYR A 201 -6.45 3.02 -12.68
CA TYR A 201 -6.03 3.79 -13.83
C TYR A 201 -7.08 3.90 -14.93
N VAL A 202 -7.87 2.86 -15.17
CA VAL A 202 -9.04 2.94 -16.07
C VAL A 202 -10.03 4.01 -15.60
N CYS A 203 -10.22 4.15 -14.28
CA CYS A 203 -11.06 5.20 -13.71
C CYS A 203 -10.39 6.60 -13.82
N LEU A 204 -9.09 6.69 -13.53
CA LEU A 204 -8.31 7.93 -13.60
C LEU A 204 -8.24 8.50 -15.03
N ILE A 205 -8.10 7.63 -16.03
CA ILE A 205 -7.90 7.97 -17.44
C ILE A 205 -9.16 7.63 -18.24
N SER A 206 -10.22 8.40 -17.99
CA SER A 206 -11.53 8.21 -18.64
C SER A 206 -11.66 8.95 -19.98
N SER A 207 -10.93 10.05 -20.15
CA SER A 207 -10.99 10.91 -21.33
C SER A 207 -9.63 11.10 -21.99
N GLU A 208 -9.63 11.62 -23.22
CA GLU A 208 -8.39 11.95 -23.93
C GLU A 208 -7.59 13.06 -23.21
N SER A 209 -8.27 14.00 -22.56
CA SER A 209 -7.62 15.01 -21.71
C SER A 209 -6.88 14.37 -20.53
N ASP A 210 -7.49 13.38 -19.88
CA ASP A 210 -6.83 12.62 -18.80
C ASP A 210 -5.63 11.84 -19.33
N PHE A 211 -5.74 11.29 -20.54
CA PHE A 211 -4.66 10.56 -21.18
C PHE A 211 -3.47 11.48 -21.47
N PHE A 212 -3.73 12.70 -21.94
CA PHE A 212 -2.68 13.71 -22.11
C PHE A 212 -2.00 14.03 -20.78
N VAL A 213 -2.78 14.29 -19.73
CA VAL A 213 -2.25 14.57 -18.37
C VAL A 213 -1.41 13.39 -17.86
N ALA A 214 -1.87 12.16 -18.03
CA ALA A 214 -1.13 10.97 -17.60
C ALA A 214 0.22 10.83 -18.32
N ASN A 215 0.26 11.15 -19.61
CA ASN A 215 1.48 11.14 -20.40
C ASN A 215 2.43 12.29 -20.06
N GLU A 216 1.91 13.48 -19.78
CA GLU A 216 2.67 14.65 -19.32
C GLU A 216 3.36 14.34 -17.98
N LYS A 217 2.61 13.75 -17.04
CA LYS A 217 3.11 13.36 -15.71
C LYS A 217 3.86 12.03 -15.70
N ARG A 218 4.18 11.44 -16.86
CA ARG A 218 4.92 10.16 -16.99
C ARG A 218 4.32 9.02 -16.15
N LEU A 219 2.99 9.00 -16.00
CA LEU A 219 2.27 7.95 -15.28
C LEU A 219 2.07 6.68 -16.12
N LEU A 220 2.02 6.84 -17.45
CA LEU A 220 2.02 5.75 -18.40
C LEU A 220 3.44 5.50 -18.92
N PRO A 221 3.83 4.24 -19.18
CA PRO A 221 5.11 3.95 -19.77
C PRO A 221 5.19 4.49 -21.20
N ARG A 222 6.40 4.90 -21.61
CA ARG A 222 6.73 5.23 -23.01
C ARG A 222 7.40 4.04 -23.67
N ASN A 223 7.35 3.99 -25.00
CA ASN A 223 8.10 3.04 -25.82
C ASN A 223 9.61 3.33 -25.77
N GLU A 224 10.43 2.46 -26.36
CA GLU A 224 11.90 2.68 -26.45
C GLU A 224 12.27 4.00 -27.15
N ASP A 225 11.49 4.41 -28.17
CA ASP A 225 11.65 5.67 -28.90
C ASP A 225 11.15 6.92 -28.12
N ASP A 226 10.88 6.81 -26.82
CA ASP A 226 10.17 7.79 -25.97
C ASP A 226 8.73 8.14 -26.42
N ALA A 227 8.21 7.44 -27.43
CA ALA A 227 6.86 7.64 -27.94
C ALA A 227 5.79 7.23 -26.91
N THR A 228 4.68 7.98 -26.86
CA THR A 228 3.50 7.61 -26.06
C THR A 228 2.86 6.33 -26.59
N ILE A 229 2.22 5.58 -25.70
CA ILE A 229 1.20 4.62 -26.07
C ILE A 229 0.11 5.34 -26.89
N LYS A 230 -0.52 4.65 -27.84
CA LYS A 230 -1.65 5.21 -28.59
C LYS A 230 -2.92 5.22 -27.73
N TRP A 231 -3.69 6.31 -27.80
CA TRP A 231 -5.00 6.38 -27.14
C TRP A 231 -5.92 5.21 -27.54
N ALA A 232 -5.91 4.81 -28.81
CA ALA A 232 -6.69 3.66 -29.29
C ALA A 232 -6.38 2.36 -28.52
N ASN A 233 -5.09 2.09 -28.23
CA ASN A 233 -4.69 0.90 -27.49
C ASN A 233 -5.15 0.97 -26.02
N TRP A 234 -5.05 2.15 -25.42
CA TRP A 234 -5.59 2.40 -24.08
C TRP A 234 -7.11 2.17 -24.04
N GLN A 235 -7.86 2.62 -25.05
CA GLN A 235 -9.30 2.40 -25.13
C GLN A 235 -9.66 0.92 -25.20
N ILE A 236 -8.91 0.11 -25.96
CA ILE A 236 -9.16 -1.33 -26.06
C ILE A 236 -8.87 -1.98 -24.69
N LEU A 237 -7.70 -1.72 -24.11
CA LEU A 237 -7.32 -2.24 -22.80
C LEU A 237 -8.35 -1.87 -21.71
N ALA A 238 -8.75 -0.61 -21.65
CA ALA A 238 -9.74 -0.13 -20.67
C ALA A 238 -11.07 -0.87 -20.82
N ARG A 239 -11.54 -1.11 -22.06
CA ARG A 239 -12.77 -1.87 -22.33
C ARG A 239 -12.64 -3.33 -21.91
N GLU A 240 -11.49 -3.97 -22.13
CA GLU A 240 -11.24 -5.34 -21.68
C GLU A 240 -11.27 -5.43 -20.14
N LEU A 241 -10.56 -4.53 -19.46
CA LEU A 241 -10.52 -4.50 -17.99
C LEU A 241 -11.90 -4.21 -17.37
N ILE A 242 -12.69 -3.32 -17.97
CA ILE A 242 -14.07 -3.03 -17.52
C ILE A 242 -14.98 -4.25 -17.67
N LYS A 243 -14.85 -5.00 -18.77
CA LYS A 243 -15.66 -6.22 -19.00
C LYS A 243 -15.35 -7.32 -17.98
N VAL A 244 -14.09 -7.44 -17.58
CA VAL A 244 -13.62 -8.48 -16.64
C VAL A 244 -13.81 -8.05 -15.17
N TYR A 245 -14.07 -6.77 -14.93
CA TYR A 245 -14.17 -6.21 -13.58
C TYR A 245 -15.25 -6.89 -12.75
N ASP A 246 -14.81 -7.37 -11.60
CA ASP A 246 -15.64 -7.96 -10.55
C ASP A 246 -15.03 -7.52 -9.21
N PRO A 247 -15.82 -6.93 -8.29
CA PRO A 247 -15.34 -6.56 -6.96
C PRO A 247 -14.62 -7.69 -6.21
N ASP A 248 -14.98 -8.96 -6.44
CA ASP A 248 -14.36 -10.11 -5.76
C ASP A 248 -12.98 -10.48 -6.33
N LYS A 249 -12.70 -10.05 -7.57
CA LYS A 249 -11.39 -10.21 -8.23
C LYS A 249 -10.42 -9.06 -7.95
N VAL A 250 -10.85 -8.08 -7.17
CA VAL A 250 -10.09 -6.88 -6.85
C VAL A 250 -9.75 -6.86 -5.36
N HIS A 251 -8.51 -6.49 -5.04
CA HIS A 251 -8.11 -6.41 -3.64
C HIS A 251 -8.98 -5.37 -2.89
N PRO A 252 -9.51 -5.66 -1.68
CA PRO A 252 -10.40 -4.76 -0.94
C PRO A 252 -9.89 -3.33 -0.76
N ARG A 253 -8.56 -3.18 -0.78
CA ARG A 253 -7.87 -1.89 -0.83
C ARG A 253 -8.44 -0.96 -1.90
N PHE A 254 -8.61 -1.45 -3.12
CA PHE A 254 -9.00 -0.65 -4.29
C PHE A 254 -10.52 -0.45 -4.41
N HIS A 255 -11.32 -1.04 -3.51
CA HIS A 255 -12.74 -0.67 -3.38
C HIS A 255 -12.91 0.76 -2.86
N ARG A 256 -11.85 1.32 -2.26
CA ARG A 256 -11.76 2.71 -1.82
C ARG A 256 -10.57 3.32 -2.54
N ALA A 257 -10.86 4.05 -3.61
CA ALA A 257 -9.82 4.66 -4.42
C ALA A 257 -9.01 5.68 -3.60
N GLU A 258 -9.52 6.89 -3.40
CA GLU A 258 -8.77 7.95 -2.73
C GLU A 258 -8.88 7.88 -1.21
N LEU A 259 -7.74 7.66 -0.54
CA LEU A 259 -7.67 7.67 0.92
C LEU A 259 -6.92 8.89 1.45
N ARG A 260 -7.52 9.55 2.45
CA ARG A 260 -6.90 10.72 3.09
C ARG A 260 -5.74 10.28 3.98
N LEU A 261 -4.53 10.73 3.65
CA LEU A 261 -3.29 10.39 4.33
C LEU A 261 -3.33 10.70 5.83
N HIS A 262 -3.88 11.86 6.20
CA HIS A 262 -4.05 12.25 7.61
C HIS A 262 -4.83 11.19 8.42
N ARG A 263 -5.91 10.65 7.84
CA ARG A 263 -6.73 9.64 8.50
C ARG A 263 -6.03 8.27 8.56
N ILE A 264 -5.24 7.93 7.55
CA ILE A 264 -4.38 6.74 7.58
C ILE A 264 -3.33 6.85 8.69
N ASN A 265 -2.71 8.01 8.88
CA ASN A 265 -1.77 8.23 9.97
C ASN A 265 -2.43 8.04 11.34
N ILE A 266 -3.68 8.48 11.51
CA ILE A 266 -4.47 8.23 12.72
C ILE A 266 -4.70 6.72 12.90
N ILE A 267 -5.23 6.03 11.88
CA ILE A 267 -5.49 4.58 11.96
C ILE A 267 -4.20 3.83 12.31
N HIS A 268 -3.10 4.12 11.64
CA HIS A 268 -1.81 3.48 11.90
C HIS A 268 -1.37 3.68 13.35
N ARG A 269 -1.47 4.92 13.86
CA ARG A 269 -1.12 5.25 15.25
C ARG A 269 -1.92 4.46 16.28
N PHE A 270 -3.19 4.17 16.01
CA PHE A 270 -4.10 3.52 16.97
C PHE A 270 -4.31 2.03 16.76
N THR A 271 -3.85 1.47 15.63
CA THR A 271 -4.15 0.07 15.27
C THR A 271 -2.91 -0.78 15.04
N GLN A 272 -1.72 -0.18 14.89
CA GLN A 272 -0.48 -0.91 14.68
C GLN A 272 0.54 -0.63 15.78
N LEU A 273 1.16 -1.70 16.27
CA LEU A 273 2.28 -1.67 17.21
C LEU A 273 3.60 -1.64 16.43
N PRO A 274 4.58 -0.80 16.81
CA PRO A 274 4.55 0.13 17.94
C PRO A 274 3.69 1.37 17.66
N LEU A 275 2.88 1.74 18.65
CA LEU A 275 2.06 2.95 18.63
C LEU A 275 2.97 4.16 18.35
N PHE A 276 2.49 5.13 17.58
CA PHE A 276 3.18 6.38 17.21
C PHE A 276 4.26 6.37 16.11
N ASN A 277 4.58 5.23 15.48
CA ASN A 277 5.33 5.29 14.23
C ASN A 277 4.45 5.94 13.13
N PRO A 278 4.93 6.96 12.38
CA PRO A 278 4.19 7.49 11.24
C PRO A 278 4.21 6.51 10.06
N TYR A 279 3.08 6.39 9.35
CA TYR A 279 2.92 5.50 8.18
C TYR A 279 3.87 5.88 7.03
N LEU A 280 4.11 7.18 6.86
CA LEU A 280 5.21 7.74 6.07
C LEU A 280 6.25 8.34 7.02
N ARG A 281 7.42 7.69 7.14
CA ARG A 281 8.54 8.20 7.96
C ARG A 281 9.10 9.55 7.47
N GLU A 282 8.76 9.94 6.25
CA GLU A 282 9.48 10.93 5.47
C GLU A 282 8.90 12.36 5.52
N TRP A 283 7.79 12.59 6.22
CA TRP A 283 7.20 13.93 6.34
C TRP A 283 7.17 14.37 7.81
N ARG A 284 8.36 14.63 8.38
CA ARG A 284 8.54 15.29 9.68
C ARG A 284 8.18 16.78 9.59
N ASP A 285 6.99 17.13 9.11
CA ASP A 285 6.44 18.46 9.36
C ASP A 285 5.54 18.41 10.61
N TYR A 286 6.18 18.31 11.78
CA TYR A 286 5.51 18.52 13.06
C TYR A 286 4.78 19.87 13.10
N GLY A 287 5.23 20.85 12.31
CA GLY A 287 4.60 22.15 12.16
C GLY A 287 3.22 22.09 11.49
N SER A 288 2.99 21.16 10.55
CA SER A 288 1.66 20.94 9.94
C SER A 288 0.66 20.35 10.94
N LEU A 289 1.10 19.37 11.75
CA LEU A 289 0.28 18.79 12.82
C LEU A 289 -0.07 19.84 13.86
N PHE A 290 0.89 20.68 14.26
CA PHE A 290 0.59 21.73 15.23
C PHE A 290 -0.35 22.78 14.62
N ARG A 291 -0.11 23.28 13.40
CA ARG A 291 -0.98 24.28 12.76
C ARG A 291 -2.42 23.82 12.55
N GLU A 292 -2.63 22.59 12.12
CA GLU A 292 -3.99 22.04 11.90
C GLU A 292 -4.68 21.66 13.23
N ASN A 293 -3.94 21.12 14.21
CA ASN A 293 -4.50 20.84 15.52
C ASN A 293 -4.68 22.09 16.38
N LEU A 294 -3.90 23.16 16.16
CA LEU A 294 -4.02 24.43 16.89
C LEU A 294 -5.40 25.05 16.70
N ALA A 295 -5.94 25.00 15.47
CA ALA A 295 -7.30 25.51 15.21
C ALA A 295 -8.36 24.73 16.01
N TRP A 296 -8.26 23.40 16.03
CA TRP A 296 -9.17 22.54 16.80
C TRP A 296 -8.99 22.68 18.31
N ILE A 297 -7.75 22.76 18.79
CA ILE A 297 -7.43 22.98 20.21
C ILE A 297 -7.94 24.34 20.64
N ALA A 298 -7.64 25.41 19.88
CA ALA A 298 -8.12 26.76 20.17
C ALA A 298 -9.65 26.81 20.18
N THR A 299 -10.32 26.21 19.20
CA THR A 299 -11.79 26.14 19.15
C THR A 299 -12.35 25.41 20.37
N THR A 300 -11.73 24.28 20.77
CA THR A 300 -12.15 23.50 21.94
C THR A 300 -11.91 24.27 23.23
N THR A 301 -10.77 24.94 23.37
CA THR A 301 -10.44 25.78 24.53
C THR A 301 -11.40 26.96 24.64
N VAL A 302 -11.72 27.63 23.53
CA VAL A 302 -12.70 28.72 23.51
C VAL A 302 -14.08 28.20 23.89
N PHE A 303 -14.51 27.05 23.34
CA PHE A 303 -15.79 26.44 23.70
C PHE A 303 -15.86 26.07 25.19
N ILE A 304 -14.81 25.44 25.74
CA ILE A 304 -14.72 25.11 27.17
C ILE A 304 -14.78 26.39 28.01
N ALA A 305 -14.04 27.43 27.64
CA ALA A 305 -14.06 28.72 28.34
C ALA A 305 -15.47 29.35 28.31
N LEU A 306 -16.14 29.32 27.16
CA LEU A 306 -17.53 29.80 27.03
C LEU A 306 -18.47 29.03 27.97
N VAL A 307 -18.39 27.71 28.01
CA VAL A 307 -19.20 26.89 28.94
C VAL A 307 -18.88 27.24 30.39
N LEU A 308 -17.59 27.37 30.76
CA LEU A 308 -17.19 27.76 32.10
C LEU A 308 -17.74 29.15 32.48
N THR A 309 -17.71 30.12 31.57
CA THR A 309 -18.29 31.45 31.84
C THR A 309 -19.80 31.38 32.05
N ALA A 310 -20.53 30.59 31.25
CA ALA A 310 -21.96 30.38 31.43
C ALA A 310 -22.27 29.66 32.77
N MET A 311 -21.44 28.70 33.18
CA MET A 311 -21.57 28.02 34.47
C MET A 311 -21.29 28.96 35.65
N GLN A 312 -20.30 29.84 35.53
CA GLN A 312 -20.02 30.88 36.53
C GLN A 312 -21.21 31.81 36.70
N VAL A 313 -21.86 32.22 35.60
CA VAL A 313 -23.09 33.03 35.64
C VAL A 313 -24.22 32.26 36.32
N GLY A 314 -24.39 30.97 36.03
CA GLY A 314 -25.41 30.15 36.69
C GLY A 314 -25.19 30.02 38.20
N LEU A 315 -23.95 29.77 38.64
CA LEU A 315 -23.60 29.73 40.07
C LEU A 315 -23.80 31.07 40.81
N ALA A 316 -23.87 32.18 40.07
CA ALA A 316 -24.12 33.51 40.63
C ALA A 316 -25.63 33.83 40.80
N THR A 317 -26.53 33.00 40.25
CA THR A 317 -27.98 33.20 40.39
C THR A 317 -28.53 32.50 41.64
N ASP A 318 -29.45 33.15 42.36
CA ASP A 318 -30.05 32.59 43.58
C ASP A 318 -30.83 31.28 43.33
N GLN A 319 -31.31 31.06 42.11
CA GLN A 319 -32.02 29.82 41.73
C GLN A 319 -31.11 28.60 41.61
N LEU A 320 -29.87 28.77 41.13
CA LEU A 320 -28.96 27.67 40.81
C LEU A 320 -27.80 27.55 41.80
N LYS A 321 -27.48 28.62 42.52
CA LYS A 321 -26.42 28.66 43.53
C LYS A 321 -26.65 27.63 44.64
N ASP A 322 -27.88 27.44 45.09
CA ASP A 322 -28.19 26.52 46.21
C ASP A 322 -28.54 25.09 45.73
N ASN A 323 -28.54 24.85 44.42
CA ASN A 323 -28.86 23.54 43.86
C ASN A 323 -27.62 22.63 43.88
N ARG A 324 -27.61 21.63 44.78
CA ARG A 324 -26.50 20.66 44.90
C ARG A 324 -26.18 19.88 43.62
N SER A 325 -27.18 19.59 42.78
CA SER A 325 -26.96 18.90 41.50
C SER A 325 -26.18 19.79 40.53
N TYR A 326 -26.47 21.09 40.51
CA TYR A 326 -25.80 22.06 39.66
C TYR A 326 -24.36 22.33 40.12
N GLN A 327 -24.14 22.46 41.43
CA GLN A 327 -22.79 22.60 42.00
C GLN A 327 -21.90 21.40 41.68
N ARG A 328 -22.42 20.17 41.81
CA ARG A 328 -21.67 18.94 41.50
C ARG A 328 -21.30 18.85 40.03
N ALA A 329 -22.22 19.21 39.12
CA ALA A 329 -21.95 19.26 37.69
C ALA A 329 -20.88 20.32 37.34
N SER A 330 -20.98 21.50 37.95
CA SER A 330 -20.02 22.61 37.77
C SER A 330 -18.62 22.24 38.26
N TYR A 331 -18.52 21.59 39.42
CA TYR A 331 -17.26 21.07 39.94
C TYR A 331 -16.64 20.02 38.99
N GLY A 332 -17.43 19.02 38.58
CA GLY A 332 -16.96 17.96 37.69
C GLY A 332 -16.46 18.50 36.33
N PHE A 333 -17.21 19.43 35.74
CA PHE A 333 -16.82 20.06 34.47
C PHE A 333 -15.55 20.92 34.61
N SER A 334 -15.39 21.63 35.73
CA SER A 334 -14.19 22.44 36.00
C SER A 334 -12.94 21.57 36.13
N VAL A 335 -13.04 20.45 36.86
CA VAL A 335 -11.93 19.47 36.98
C VAL A 335 -11.58 18.88 35.61
N PHE A 336 -12.59 18.53 34.79
CA PHE A 336 -12.37 18.05 33.43
C PHE A 336 -11.70 19.10 32.52
N ALA A 337 -12.13 20.36 32.59
CA ALA A 337 -11.56 21.45 31.81
C ALA A 337 -10.09 21.74 32.13
N ILE A 338 -9.64 21.42 33.35
CA ILE A 338 -8.24 21.56 33.78
C ILE A 338 -7.43 20.31 33.42
N LEU A 339 -7.90 19.13 33.84
CA LEU A 339 -7.16 17.88 33.65
C LEU A 339 -7.14 17.42 32.19
N GLY A 340 -8.21 17.65 31.44
CA GLY A 340 -8.33 17.21 30.04
C GLY A 340 -7.20 17.74 29.16
N PRO A 341 -6.99 19.07 29.07
CA PRO A 341 -5.86 19.64 28.33
C PRO A 341 -4.50 19.17 28.86
N LEU A 342 -4.29 19.15 30.19
CA LEU A 342 -3.01 18.72 30.78
C LEU A 342 -2.65 17.27 30.40
N CYS A 343 -3.62 16.35 30.48
CA CYS A 343 -3.43 14.96 30.07
C CYS A 343 -3.16 14.85 28.56
N ALA A 344 -3.88 15.61 27.72
CA ALA A 344 -3.66 15.61 26.28
C ALA A 344 -2.24 16.11 25.92
N PHE A 345 -1.81 17.24 26.49
CA PHE A 345 -0.46 17.77 26.30
C PHE A 345 0.62 16.82 26.85
N GLY A 346 0.41 16.26 28.03
CA GLY A 346 1.31 15.30 28.65
C GLY A 346 1.50 14.04 27.79
N THR A 347 0.41 13.51 27.21
CA THR A 347 0.46 12.34 26.32
C THR A 347 1.25 12.65 25.05
N VAL A 348 1.06 13.84 24.45
CA VAL A 348 1.82 14.27 23.26
C VAL A 348 3.31 14.46 23.60
N ALA A 349 3.62 15.10 24.71
CA ALA A 349 5.01 15.32 25.15
C ALA A 349 5.72 13.99 25.45
N LEU A 350 5.05 13.06 26.12
CA LEU A 350 5.59 11.74 26.43
C LEU A 350 5.80 10.90 25.15
N ALA A 351 4.89 10.97 24.19
CA ALA A 351 5.08 10.35 22.88
C ALA A 351 6.26 10.96 22.11
N ALA A 352 6.44 12.29 22.17
CA ALA A 352 7.59 12.95 21.57
C ALA A 352 8.91 12.51 22.22
N LEU A 353 8.93 12.42 23.56
CA LEU A 353 10.09 11.95 24.32
C LEU A 353 10.42 10.48 24.02
N TYR A 354 9.42 9.61 23.96
CA TYR A 354 9.61 8.21 23.59
C TYR A 354 10.25 8.06 22.20
N ASN A 355 9.75 8.81 21.21
CA ASN A 355 10.32 8.80 19.86
C ASN A 355 11.76 9.33 19.86
N LEU A 356 12.06 10.38 20.63
CA LEU A 356 13.41 10.92 20.77
C LEU A 356 14.38 9.90 21.38
N VAL A 357 13.97 9.23 22.47
CA VAL A 357 14.78 8.18 23.13
C VAL A 357 15.00 6.98 22.22
N LYS A 358 13.98 6.58 21.45
CA LYS A 358 14.08 5.49 20.47
C LYS A 358 15.03 5.82 19.31
N ASP A 359 15.05 7.07 18.87
CA ASP A 359 15.92 7.52 17.77
C ASP A 359 17.36 7.85 18.25
N LEU A 360 17.57 8.01 19.56
CA LEU A 360 18.85 8.35 20.17
C LEU A 360 20.01 7.39 19.81
N PRO A 361 19.83 6.05 19.77
CA PRO A 361 20.91 5.12 19.40
C PRO A 361 21.35 5.28 17.95
N TRP A 362 20.45 5.70 17.04
CA TRP A 362 20.78 5.97 15.65
C TRP A 362 21.50 7.32 15.50
N LEU A 363 21.11 8.32 16.29
CA LEU A 363 21.75 9.64 16.31
C LEU A 363 23.16 9.63 16.93
N LEU A 364 23.39 8.79 17.95
CA LEU A 364 24.70 8.63 18.60
C LEU A 364 25.57 7.55 17.92
N GLY A 365 24.97 6.64 17.14
CA GLY A 365 25.65 5.53 16.45
C GLY A 365 26.30 5.89 15.10
N GLY A 366 26.37 7.16 14.74
CA GLY A 366 27.08 7.66 13.56
C GLY A 366 28.61 7.62 13.73
N GLY A 367 29.17 6.44 14.01
CA GLY A 367 30.60 6.22 14.19
C GLY A 367 31.01 4.89 13.57
N THR A 368 31.48 4.95 12.32
CA THR A 368 32.37 4.00 11.63
C THR A 368 32.22 2.50 11.96
N ALA A 369 31.59 1.74 11.06
CA ALA A 369 31.88 0.32 10.90
C ALA A 369 32.19 0.05 9.42
N SER A 370 33.48 0.00 9.12
CA SER A 370 34.02 -0.49 7.85
C SER A 370 33.53 -1.93 7.65
N SER A 371 32.88 -2.20 6.52
CA SER A 371 32.40 -3.53 6.17
C SER A 371 33.50 -4.28 5.43
N THR A 372 34.18 -5.23 6.08
CA THR A 372 34.87 -6.31 5.37
C THR A 372 33.91 -7.49 5.27
N VAL A 373 33.22 -7.59 4.14
CA VAL A 373 32.45 -8.78 3.76
C VAL A 373 33.42 -9.75 3.09
N HIS A 374 33.69 -10.88 3.74
CA HIS A 374 34.30 -12.03 3.10
C HIS A 374 33.25 -12.78 2.26
N PRO A 375 33.53 -13.12 0.98
CA PRO A 375 32.67 -14.03 0.23
C PRO A 375 32.83 -15.48 0.72
N PRO A 376 31.76 -16.29 0.76
CA PRO A 376 31.88 -17.72 1.01
C PRO A 376 32.49 -18.41 -0.22
N GLY A 377 33.41 -19.32 0.05
CA GLY A 377 34.30 -19.92 -0.94
C GLY A 377 33.61 -20.80 -1.96
N ASP A 378 34.01 -20.62 -3.22
CA ASP A 378 33.85 -21.60 -4.27
C ASP A 378 35.11 -22.47 -4.36
N THR A 379 34.87 -23.77 -4.27
CA THR A 379 35.84 -24.85 -4.42
C THR A 379 36.38 -24.88 -5.85
N GLN A 380 37.65 -24.50 -6.06
CA GLN A 380 38.40 -24.77 -7.28
C GLN A 380 39.32 -25.99 -7.09
N PRO A 381 39.42 -26.92 -8.05
CA PRO A 381 40.59 -27.76 -8.17
C PRO A 381 41.68 -27.09 -9.04
N ASN A 382 42.89 -27.10 -8.47
CA ASN A 382 44.23 -27.13 -9.06
C ASN A 382 44.31 -27.64 -10.52
N GLN A 383 45.29 -27.32 -11.37
CA GLN A 383 46.49 -26.48 -11.35
C GLN A 383 47.02 -26.50 -12.82
N ASP A 384 47.63 -25.41 -13.30
CA ASP A 384 48.95 -25.42 -14.00
C ASP A 384 49.16 -24.23 -14.96
N THR A 385 50.03 -23.33 -14.49
CA THR A 385 51.24 -22.82 -15.15
C THR A 385 51.16 -22.22 -16.57
N GLN A 386 51.35 -20.91 -16.69
CA GLN A 386 52.58 -20.31 -17.26
C GLN A 386 52.57 -18.77 -17.19
N ALA A 387 53.73 -18.23 -16.80
CA ALA A 387 54.03 -16.82 -16.68
C ALA A 387 54.25 -16.14 -18.04
N ILE A 388 54.14 -14.80 -18.09
CA ILE A 388 55.21 -13.85 -18.46
C ILE A 388 54.66 -12.46 -18.86
N ASN A 389 55.36 -11.43 -18.35
CA ASN A 389 55.47 -10.01 -18.76
C ASN A 389 54.40 -8.98 -18.35
N GLY A 390 54.85 -8.10 -17.44
CA GLY A 390 54.28 -6.77 -17.22
C GLY A 390 54.84 -5.72 -18.19
N VAL A 391 54.08 -4.63 -18.34
CA VAL A 391 54.55 -3.35 -18.84
C VAL A 391 53.89 -2.26 -18.00
N VAL A 392 54.75 -1.53 -17.28
CA VAL A 392 54.48 -0.25 -16.61
C VAL A 392 54.33 0.82 -17.70
N LEU A 393 53.28 1.63 -17.66
CA LEU A 393 53.24 2.90 -18.36
C LEU A 393 53.12 4.04 -17.37
N GLN A 394 54.12 4.91 -17.49
CA GLN A 394 54.50 6.02 -16.65
C GLN A 394 53.80 7.30 -17.11
N GLU A 395 53.47 8.13 -16.12
CA GLU A 395 52.91 9.47 -16.28
C GLU A 395 53.79 10.37 -17.15
N ARG A 396 53.14 11.24 -17.94
CA ARG A 396 53.77 12.40 -18.55
C ARG A 396 52.87 13.60 -18.38
N GLY A 397 53.25 14.47 -17.45
CA GLY A 397 52.73 15.83 -17.35
C GLY A 397 53.21 16.68 -18.53
N THR A 398 52.38 17.64 -18.89
CA THR A 398 52.75 18.79 -19.71
C THR A 398 52.11 20.02 -19.10
N GLU A 399 52.99 20.95 -18.76
CA GLU A 399 52.78 22.27 -18.17
C GLU A 399 53.14 23.30 -19.26
N GLY A 400 52.46 24.46 -19.26
CA GLY A 400 52.71 25.59 -20.17
C GLY A 400 51.38 26.22 -20.63
N ASP A 401 50.80 27.21 -19.96
CA ASP A 401 51.21 28.63 -19.75
C ASP A 401 50.50 29.58 -20.73
N GLY A 402 50.04 30.72 -20.18
CA GLY A 402 49.91 31.99 -20.91
C GLY A 402 48.52 32.49 -21.33
N GLY A 403 48.06 33.56 -20.67
CA GLY A 403 47.56 34.73 -21.41
C GLY A 403 46.18 35.29 -21.07
N MET A 404 46.18 36.46 -20.43
CA MET A 404 45.05 37.40 -20.31
C MET A 404 44.42 37.75 -21.68
N VAL A 405 43.10 37.93 -21.72
CA VAL A 405 42.35 39.19 -21.99
C VAL A 405 40.92 38.98 -21.48
#